data_AF-A0A7Y4STA5-F1
#
_entry.id   AF-A0A7Y4STA5-F1
#
_cell.length_a   1.000
_cell.length_b   1.000
_cell.length_c   1.000
_cell.angle_alpha   90.00
_cell.angle_beta   90.00
_cell.angle_gamma   90.00
#
_symmetry.space_group_name_H-M   'P 1'
#
loop_
_entity.id
_entity.type
_entity.pdbx_description
1 polymer ?
#
loop_
_entity_poly.entity_id
_entity_poly.type
_entity_poly.pdbx_seq_one_letter_code
_entity_poly.pdbx_strand_id
1 'polypeptide(L)'
;MHARLAVLADAANTTAEGKLNILGEFNVIFAARVPFTWPRMFLALKLETDPGEGGQHTLRIRVIDEDARLVAPEIQGAINFG
;
A
#
# COMPACT_ATOMS: atom_id res chain seq x y z
N MET A 1 -8.44 -11.61 8.52
CA MET A 1 -8.23 -10.38 7.69
C MET A 1 -7.38 -10.76 6.49
N HIS A 2 -7.84 -10.42 5.28
CA HIS A 2 -7.19 -10.76 4.02
C HIS A 2 -7.03 -9.53 3.14
N ALA A 3 -5.87 -9.37 2.50
CA ALA A 3 -5.70 -8.37 1.46
C ALA A 3 -6.17 -8.94 0.13
N ARG A 4 -7.23 -8.37 -0.46
CA ARG A 4 -7.67 -8.68 -1.82
C ARG A 4 -6.82 -8.00 -2.88
N LEU A 5 -6.24 -6.86 -2.50
CA LEU A 5 -5.38 -6.06 -3.36
C LEU A 5 -4.33 -5.38 -2.49
N ALA A 6 -3.08 -5.45 -2.93
CA ALA A 6 -1.98 -4.66 -2.39
C ALA A 6 -0.98 -4.40 -3.52
N VAL A 7 -1.03 -3.20 -4.09
CA VAL A 7 -0.23 -2.85 -5.28
C VAL A 7 0.43 -1.49 -5.13
N LEU A 8 1.56 -1.34 -5.81
CA LEU A 8 2.23 -0.06 -5.99
C LEU A 8 1.79 0.55 -7.32
N ALA A 9 1.58 1.87 -7.33
CA ALA A 9 1.13 2.57 -8.53
C ALA A 9 1.67 4.01 -8.59
N ASP A 10 1.74 4.55 -9.80
CA ASP A 10 2.11 5.95 -10.03
C ASP A 10 1.06 6.94 -9.51
N ALA A 11 -0.22 6.55 -9.57
CA ALA A 11 -1.31 7.32 -8.99
C ALA A 11 -2.47 6.44 -8.50
N ALA A 12 -3.12 6.87 -7.41
CA ALA A 12 -4.36 6.29 -6.93
C ALA A 12 -5.30 7.37 -6.38
N ASN A 13 -6.61 7.17 -6.52
CA ASN A 13 -7.63 8.03 -5.92
C ASN A 13 -8.92 7.25 -5.66
N THR A 14 -9.82 7.85 -4.88
CA THR A 14 -11.18 7.36 -4.68
C THR A 14 -12.18 8.30 -5.33
N THR A 15 -13.14 7.76 -6.07
CA THR A 15 -14.25 8.55 -6.59
C THR A 15 -15.19 8.99 -5.46
N ALA A 16 -16.11 9.91 -5.78
CA ALA A 16 -17.16 10.32 -4.84
C ALA A 16 -18.05 9.16 -4.39
N GLU A 17 -18.24 8.15 -5.26
CA GLU A 17 -18.98 6.93 -4.97
C GLU A 17 -18.13 5.87 -4.23
N GLY A 18 -16.90 6.19 -3.83
CA GLY A 18 -16.02 5.29 -3.09
C GLY A 18 -15.32 4.23 -3.93
N LYS A 19 -15.30 4.37 -5.27
CA LYS A 19 -14.56 3.42 -6.13
C LYS A 19 -13.07 3.75 -6.12
N LEU A 20 -12.24 2.71 -5.99
CA LEU A 20 -10.79 2.84 -6.05
C LEU A 20 -10.31 2.86 -7.51
N ASN A 21 -9.70 3.97 -7.91
CA ASN A 21 -8.99 4.09 -9.19
C ASN A 21 -7.49 3.93 -8.96
N ILE A 22 -6.86 3.14 -9.83
CA ILE A 22 -5.42 2.87 -9.81
C ILE A 22 -4.90 3.12 -11.23
N LEU A 23 -3.86 3.94 -11.35
CA LEU A 23 -3.25 4.29 -12.63
C LEU A 23 -1.75 3.98 -12.57
N GLY A 24 -1.28 3.24 -13.57
CA GLY A 24 0.12 2.82 -13.65
C GLY A 24 0.49 1.91 -12.49
N GLU A 25 -0.23 0.80 -12.32
CA GLU A 25 0.24 -0.27 -11.43
C GLU A 25 1.55 -0.83 -11.96
N PHE A 26 2.51 -1.05 -11.07
CA PHE A 26 3.82 -1.54 -11.46
C PHE A 26 4.47 -2.43 -10.41
N ASN A 27 5.32 -3.33 -10.89
CA ASN A 27 6.22 -4.14 -10.09
C ASN A 27 7.69 -4.02 -10.52
N VAL A 28 7.99 -3.23 -11.56
CA VAL A 28 9.34 -3.01 -12.10
C VAL A 28 9.57 -1.51 -12.30
N ILE A 29 10.71 -1.03 -11.81
CA ILE A 29 11.19 0.33 -12.01
C ILE A 29 12.28 0.33 -13.09
N PHE A 30 12.06 1.08 -14.16
CA PHE A 30 13.08 1.31 -15.20
C PHE A 30 13.85 2.60 -14.90
N ALA A 31 15.10 2.46 -14.43
CA ALA A 31 15.98 3.59 -14.15
C ALA A 31 17.19 3.58 -15.10
N ALA A 32 17.46 4.70 -15.78
CA ALA A 32 18.58 4.82 -16.72
C ALA A 32 19.95 4.84 -16.02
N ARG A 33 20.00 5.27 -14.76
CA ARG A 33 21.20 5.30 -13.91
C ARG A 33 20.79 5.22 -12.44
N VAL A 34 21.68 4.71 -11.60
CA VAL A 34 21.49 4.65 -10.14
C VAL A 34 22.55 5.52 -9.43
N PRO A 35 22.21 6.21 -8.32
CA PRO A 35 20.92 6.20 -7.62
C PRO A 35 19.82 6.93 -8.40
N PHE A 36 18.59 6.45 -8.25
CA PHE A 36 17.40 7.02 -8.88
C PHE A 36 16.30 7.22 -7.83
N THR A 37 15.55 8.32 -7.95
CA THR A 37 14.42 8.63 -7.08
C THR A 37 13.12 8.52 -7.88
N TRP A 38 12.23 7.60 -7.47
CA TRP A 38 10.89 7.52 -8.05
C TRP A 38 10.04 8.72 -7.59
N PRO A 39 9.49 9.56 -8.50
CA PRO A 39 8.92 10.85 -8.12
C PRO A 39 7.76 10.76 -7.13
N ARG A 40 6.85 9.79 -7.34
CA ARG A 40 5.69 9.56 -6.49
C ARG A 40 5.27 8.10 -6.59
N MET A 41 5.00 7.49 -5.45
CA MET A 41 4.56 6.10 -5.37
C MET A 41 3.37 6.02 -4.42
N PHE A 42 2.32 5.36 -4.85
CA PHE A 42 1.13 5.09 -4.05
C PHE A 42 1.08 3.61 -3.69
N LEU A 43 0.70 3.32 -2.45
CA LEU A 43 0.28 1.99 -2.04
C LEU A 43 -1.24 1.95 -2.02
N ALA A 44 -1.85 1.17 -2.90
CA ALA A 44 -3.30 0.95 -2.95
C ALA A 44 -3.64 -0.39 -2.31
N LEU A 45 -4.53 -0.37 -1.29
CA LEU A 45 -4.91 -1.54 -0.50
C LEU A 45 -6.43 -1.76 -0.56
N LYS A 46 -6.84 -3.02 -0.72
CA LYS A 46 -8.20 -3.48 -0.42
C LYS A 46 -8.13 -4.59 0.61
N LEU A 47 -8.61 -4.31 1.81
CA LEU A 47 -8.61 -5.24 2.94
C LEU A 47 -10.04 -5.71 3.20
N GLU A 48 -10.19 -6.99 3.51
CA GLU A 48 -11.45 -7.61 3.92
C GLU A 48 -11.24 -8.38 5.23
N THR A 49 -12.27 -8.45 6.06
CA THR A 49 -12.29 -9.23 7.30
C THR A 49 -13.36 -10.30 7.22
N ASP A 50 -13.14 -11.41 7.91
CA ASP A 50 -14.16 -12.46 8.00
C ASP A 50 -15.26 -12.07 9.01
N PRO A 51 -16.49 -12.61 8.88
CA PRO A 51 -17.52 -12.40 9.89
C PRO A 51 -17.03 -12.80 11.29
N GLY A 52 -17.15 -11.87 12.25
CA GLY A 52 -16.65 -12.06 13.61
C GLY A 52 -15.24 -11.47 13.86
N GLU A 53 -14.52 -11.06 12.83
CA GLU A 53 -13.24 -10.34 12.94
C GLU A 53 -13.39 -8.81 12.85
N GLY A 54 -14.59 -8.29 13.12
CA GLY A 54 -14.82 -6.85 13.20
C GLY A 54 -14.07 -6.19 14.36
N GLY A 55 -14.13 -4.86 14.42
CA GLY A 55 -13.43 -4.01 15.36
C GLY A 55 -12.18 -3.34 14.78
N GLN A 56 -11.34 -2.85 15.69
CA GLN A 56 -10.15 -2.08 15.35
C GLN A 56 -8.95 -2.98 15.13
N HIS A 57 -8.24 -2.77 14.02
CA HIS A 57 -7.02 -3.45 13.63
C HIS A 57 -5.90 -2.43 13.40
N THR A 58 -4.66 -2.82 13.67
CA THR A 58 -3.49 -1.98 13.39
C THR A 58 -2.88 -2.36 12.05
N LEU A 59 -2.88 -1.41 11.10
CA LEU A 59 -2.13 -1.51 9.86
C LEU A 59 -0.72 -0.96 10.07
N ARG A 60 0.29 -1.75 9.67
CA ARG A 60 1.70 -1.34 9.65
C ARG A 60 2.27 -1.53 8.26
N ILE A 61 2.87 -0.49 7.71
CA ILE A 61 3.57 -0.53 6.42
C ILE A 61 5.06 -0.32 6.70
N ARG A 62 5.86 -1.30 6.28
CA ARG A 62 7.31 -1.34 6.46
C ARG A 62 7.95 -1.43 5.09
N VAL A 63 8.88 -0.53 4.80
CA VAL A 63 9.76 -0.64 3.64
C VAL A 63 11.07 -1.23 4.12
N ILE A 64 11.44 -2.39 3.57
CA ILE A 64 12.63 -3.14 3.97
C ILE A 64 13.56 -3.36 2.77
N ASP A 65 14.85 -3.49 3.04
CA ASP A 65 15.81 -4.00 2.06
C ASP A 65 15.83 -5.53 2.01
N GLU A 66 16.71 -6.06 1.16
CA GLU A 66 16.98 -7.50 0.97
C GLU A 66 17.53 -8.21 2.23
N ASP A 67 18.11 -7.46 3.17
CA ASP A 67 18.55 -7.94 4.49
C ASP A 67 17.46 -7.81 5.57
N ALA A 68 16.23 -7.47 5.19
CA ALA A 68 15.08 -7.21 6.07
C ALA A 68 15.27 -6.03 7.05
N ARG A 69 16.19 -5.10 6.76
CA ARG A 69 16.36 -3.86 7.54
C ARG A 69 15.37 -2.81 7.06
N LEU A 70 14.85 -2.01 7.98
CA LEU A 70 13.98 -0.88 7.65
C LEU A 70 14.78 0.20 6.91
N VAL A 71 14.32 0.58 5.72
CA VAL A 71 14.92 1.65 4.89
C VAL A 71 14.09 2.93 4.87
N ALA A 72 12.90 2.91 5.48
CA ALA A 72 12.06 4.07 5.71
C ALA A 72 11.36 3.97 7.08
N PRO A 73 10.89 5.09 7.65
CA PRO A 73 10.06 5.06 8.84
C PRO A 73 8.82 4.18 8.65
N GLU A 74 8.46 3.42 9.68
CA GLU A 74 7.24 2.62 9.65
C GLU A 74 6.01 3.53 9.68
N ILE A 75 5.05 3.26 8.79
CA ILE A 75 3.76 3.93 8.81
C ILE A 75 2.80 3.04 9.60
N GLN A 76 2.18 3.60 10.63
CA GLN A 76 1.19 2.92 11.45
C GLN A 76 -0.15 3.65 11.41
N GLY A 77 -1.24 2.89 11.35
CA GLY A 77 -2.60 3.41 11.39
C GLY A 77 -3.58 2.42 11.99
N ALA A 78 -4.66 2.93 12.57
CA ALA A 78 -5.79 2.11 13.00
C ALA A 78 -6.83 2.05 11.88
N ILE A 79 -7.32 0.85 11.58
CA ILE A 79 -8.43 0.60 10.66
C ILE A 79 -9.55 -0.04 11.46
N ASN A 80 -10.75 0.50 11.37
CA ASN A 80 -11.92 -0.10 11.99
C ASN A 80 -12.76 -0.81 10.94
N PHE A 81 -13.04 -2.09 11.15
CA PHE A 81 -13.93 -2.89 10.32
C PHE A 81 -15.20 -3.18 11.11
N GLY A 82 -16.34 -2.65 10.69
CA GLY A 82 -17.60 -2.80 11.43
C GLY A 82 -18.78 -2.25 10.65
#